data_AF-A0A349Y7U9-F1
#
_entry.id   AF-A0A349Y7U9-F1
#
_cell.length_a   1.000
_cell.length_b   1.000
_cell.length_c   1.000
_cell.angle_alpha   90.00
_cell.angle_beta   90.00
_cell.angle_gamma   90.00
#
_symmetry.space_group_name_H-M   'P 1'
#
loop_
_entity.id
_entity.type
_entity.pdbx_description
1 polymer ?
#
loop_
_entity_poly.entity_id
_entity_poly.type
_entity_poly.pdbx_seq_one_letter_code
_entity_poly.pdbx_strand_id
1 'polypeptide(L)'
;LRPPQGAPGKPRSREDIDLAKAYAIRAQKEKDDRIEAERLKQEEARLRREAKAKLEVLLEGKSLNAEAADIARHFPYGGKIKRIYVTADQLKALNAGELGVLQQNGRYVLVTAAVLADAEAVFAPSVALKVDPDAPAGEDPYADPQYQVPDDLVW
;
A
#
# COMPACT_ATOMS: atom_id res chain seq x y z
N LEU A 1 66.04 -16.47 -36.08
CA LEU A 1 65.13 -15.30 -36.09
C LEU A 1 64.46 -15.22 -34.71
N ARG A 2 64.85 -14.26 -33.86
CA ARG A 2 64.20 -13.97 -32.56
C ARG A 2 63.10 -12.93 -32.77
N PRO A 3 61.93 -13.01 -32.08
CA PRO A 3 60.90 -11.97 -32.20
C PRO A 3 61.30 -10.71 -31.42
N PRO A 4 60.87 -9.50 -31.84
CA PRO A 4 61.16 -8.26 -31.13
C PRO A 4 60.33 -8.15 -29.85
N GLN A 5 60.99 -7.64 -28.81
CA GLN A 5 60.46 -7.32 -27.49
C GLN A 5 59.29 -6.34 -27.59
N GLY A 6 58.22 -6.64 -26.84
CA GLY A 6 57.13 -5.71 -26.57
C GLY A 6 57.65 -4.47 -25.83
N ALA A 7 57.26 -3.29 -26.31
CA ALA A 7 57.62 -2.01 -25.73
C ALA A 7 57.12 -1.88 -24.27
N PRO A 8 57.91 -1.28 -23.36
CA PRO A 8 57.47 -1.05 -21.99
C PRO A 8 56.39 0.04 -21.97
N GLY A 9 55.23 -0.27 -21.36
CA GLY A 9 54.15 0.69 -21.18
C GLY A 9 54.60 1.91 -20.37
N LYS A 10 54.24 3.11 -20.85
CA LYS A 10 54.56 4.40 -20.22
C LYS A 10 54.04 4.45 -18.77
N PRO A 11 54.80 4.96 -17.79
CA PRO A 11 54.33 5.06 -16.41
C PRO A 11 53.13 6.02 -16.32
N ARG A 12 52.06 5.59 -15.64
CA ARG A 12 50.84 6.38 -15.43
C ARG A 12 51.15 7.64 -14.60
N SER A 13 50.52 8.76 -14.95
CA SER A 13 50.73 10.03 -14.24
C SER A 13 49.99 10.04 -12.89
N ARG A 14 50.37 10.94 -11.98
CA ARG A 14 49.74 11.08 -10.65
C ARG A 14 48.25 11.45 -10.77
N GLU A 15 47.90 12.26 -11.76
CA GLU A 15 46.52 12.65 -12.08
C GLU A 15 45.69 11.46 -12.60
N ASP A 16 46.28 10.56 -13.41
CA ASP A 16 45.63 9.31 -13.83
C ASP A 16 45.34 8.38 -12.65
N ILE A 17 46.25 8.35 -11.67
CA ILE A 17 46.11 7.54 -10.46
C ILE A 17 45.00 8.10 -9.55
N ASP A 18 44.88 9.42 -9.43
CA ASP A 18 43.86 10.06 -8.60
C ASP A 18 42.47 10.00 -9.26
N LEU A 19 42.39 10.10 -10.59
CA LEU A 19 41.15 9.87 -11.34
C LEU A 19 40.68 8.42 -11.23
N ALA A 20 41.60 7.45 -11.40
CA ALA A 20 41.27 6.03 -11.24
C ALA A 20 40.77 5.69 -9.83
N LYS A 21 41.35 6.31 -8.79
CA LYS A 21 40.86 6.18 -7.40
C LYS A 21 39.47 6.78 -7.23
N ALA A 22 39.20 7.96 -7.79
CA ALA A 22 37.88 8.60 -7.73
C ALA A 22 36.79 7.76 -8.40
N TYR A 23 37.09 7.17 -9.57
CA TYR A 23 36.18 6.22 -10.23
C TYR A 23 35.98 4.93 -9.44
N ALA A 24 37.04 4.36 -8.86
CA ALA A 24 36.93 3.16 -8.03
C ALA A 24 36.07 3.39 -6.77
N ILE A 25 36.20 4.56 -6.13
CA ILE A 25 35.38 4.94 -4.96
C ILE A 25 33.90 5.09 -5.36
N ARG A 26 33.59 5.73 -6.49
CA ARG A 26 32.21 5.85 -6.97
C ARG A 26 31.60 4.50 -7.35
N ALA A 27 32.34 3.67 -8.07
CA ALA A 27 31.87 2.35 -8.47
C ALA A 27 31.65 1.42 -7.26
N GLN A 28 32.44 1.56 -6.20
CA GLN A 28 32.23 0.83 -4.95
C GLN A 28 30.97 1.33 -4.24
N LYS A 29 30.80 2.65 -4.14
CA LYS A 29 29.61 3.25 -3.51
C LYS A 29 28.30 2.87 -4.22
N GLU A 30 28.27 2.91 -5.55
CA GLU A 30 27.07 2.49 -6.32
C GLU A 30 26.73 1.00 -6.11
N LYS A 31 27.74 0.14 -5.96
CA LYS A 31 27.51 -1.28 -5.64
C LYS A 31 26.95 -1.46 -4.24
N ASP A 32 27.53 -0.75 -3.27
CA ASP A 32 27.10 -0.81 -1.87
C ASP A 32 25.67 -0.27 -1.72
N ASP A 33 25.35 0.86 -2.36
CA ASP A 33 24.01 1.45 -2.40
C ASP A 33 22.99 0.48 -3.03
N ARG A 34 23.37 -0.26 -4.08
CA ARG A 34 22.51 -1.28 -4.70
C ARG A 34 22.27 -2.46 -3.77
N ILE A 35 23.31 -2.97 -3.11
CA ILE A 35 23.20 -4.08 -2.16
C ILE A 35 22.33 -3.69 -0.97
N GLU A 36 22.49 -2.46 -0.45
CA GLU A 36 21.68 -1.94 0.64
C GLU A 36 20.22 -1.78 0.23
N ALA A 37 19.95 -1.22 -0.95
CA ALA A 37 18.60 -1.11 -1.49
C ALA A 37 17.92 -2.48 -1.69
N GLU A 38 18.66 -3.49 -2.15
CA GLU A 38 18.15 -4.86 -2.26
C GLU A 38 17.85 -5.48 -0.89
N ARG A 39 18.74 -5.27 0.11
CA ARG A 39 18.53 -5.75 1.49
C ARG A 39 17.29 -5.12 2.12
N LEU A 40 17.14 -3.80 2.02
CA LEU A 40 15.97 -3.08 2.53
C LEU A 40 14.67 -3.62 1.90
N LYS A 41 14.64 -3.80 0.58
CA LYS A 41 13.48 -4.39 -0.11
C LYS A 41 13.16 -5.81 0.37
N GLN A 42 14.18 -6.65 0.58
CA GLN A 42 13.98 -8.00 1.08
C GLN A 42 13.45 -8.01 2.51
N GLU A 43 13.96 -7.13 3.36
CA GLU A 43 13.51 -6.97 4.74
C GLU A 43 12.06 -6.45 4.81
N GLU A 44 11.73 -5.41 4.05
CA GLU A 44 10.35 -4.93 3.92
C GLU A 44 9.41 -6.03 3.41
N ALA A 45 9.83 -6.79 2.40
CA ALA A 45 9.05 -7.91 1.89
C ALA A 45 8.87 -9.03 2.93
N ARG A 46 9.84 -9.24 3.83
CA ARG A 46 9.73 -10.19 4.94
C ARG A 46 8.74 -9.68 5.99
N LEU A 47 8.91 -8.44 6.45
CA LEU A 47 8.02 -7.82 7.44
C LEU A 47 6.57 -7.77 6.93
N ARG A 48 6.37 -7.43 5.66
CA ARG A 48 5.05 -7.41 5.04
C ARG A 48 4.41 -8.80 4.97
N ARG A 49 5.19 -9.84 4.70
CA ARG A 49 4.70 -11.23 4.71
C ARG A 49 4.30 -11.67 6.11
N GLU A 50 5.12 -11.36 7.12
CA GLU A 50 4.82 -11.68 8.51
C GLU A 50 3.56 -10.95 9.00
N ALA A 51 3.43 -9.66 8.69
CA ALA A 51 2.26 -8.86 9.02
C ALA A 51 0.98 -9.43 8.39
N LYS A 52 1.04 -9.87 7.13
CA LYS A 52 -0.09 -10.55 6.46
C LYS A 52 -0.48 -11.87 7.13
N ALA A 53 0.50 -12.69 7.53
CA ALA A 53 0.23 -13.94 8.23
C ALA A 53 -0.44 -13.69 9.59
N LYS A 54 0.03 -12.70 10.35
CA LYS A 54 -0.61 -12.28 11.61
C LYS A 54 -2.04 -11.78 11.38
N LEU A 55 -2.26 -10.99 10.33
CA LEU A 55 -3.58 -10.52 9.95
C LEU A 55 -4.52 -11.69 9.59
N GLU A 56 -4.03 -12.71 8.90
CA GLU A 56 -4.82 -13.89 8.54
C GLU A 56 -5.35 -14.62 9.78
N VAL A 57 -4.47 -14.90 10.74
CA VAL A 57 -4.83 -15.50 12.03
C VAL A 57 -5.80 -14.60 12.80
N LEU A 58 -5.55 -13.29 12.80
CA LEU A 58 -6.40 -12.32 13.51
C LEU A 58 -7.84 -12.31 12.98
N LEU A 59 -8.03 -12.52 11.68
CA LEU A 59 -9.33 -12.44 10.99
C LEU A 59 -10.07 -13.78 10.90
N GLU A 60 -9.43 -14.89 11.26
CA GLU A 60 -10.05 -16.20 11.22
C GLU A 60 -11.33 -16.23 12.07
N GLY A 61 -12.46 -16.55 11.43
CA GLY A 61 -13.78 -16.58 12.08
C GLY A 61 -14.39 -15.23 12.44
N LYS A 62 -13.75 -14.09 12.11
CA LYS A 62 -14.25 -12.75 12.45
C LYS A 62 -14.92 -12.00 11.29
N SER A 63 -15.04 -12.64 10.14
CA SER A 63 -15.75 -12.09 8.98
C SER A 63 -17.26 -12.03 9.27
N LEU A 64 -17.84 -10.84 9.07
CA LEU A 64 -19.27 -10.58 9.19
C LEU A 64 -19.99 -10.57 7.85
N ASN A 65 -19.34 -10.98 6.75
CA ASN A 65 -20.01 -11.09 5.46
C ASN A 65 -21.23 -12.01 5.56
N ALA A 66 -22.40 -11.51 5.16
CA ALA A 66 -23.64 -12.26 5.15
C ALA A 66 -23.96 -12.78 3.75
N GLU A 67 -24.49 -13.99 3.64
CA GLU A 67 -24.94 -14.54 2.33
C GLU A 67 -26.16 -13.79 1.77
N ALA A 68 -27.01 -13.25 2.65
CA ALA A 68 -28.17 -12.45 2.30
C ALA A 68 -27.82 -11.00 1.91
N ALA A 69 -26.53 -10.66 1.78
CA ALA A 69 -26.09 -9.33 1.44
C ALA A 69 -26.30 -9.03 -0.05
N ASP A 70 -27.11 -8.01 -0.33
CA ASP A 70 -27.54 -7.62 -1.68
C ASP A 70 -27.21 -6.16 -2.02
N ILE A 71 -26.96 -5.31 -1.01
CA ILE A 71 -26.66 -3.90 -1.21
C ILE A 71 -25.16 -3.71 -1.49
N ALA A 72 -24.83 -3.17 -2.66
CA ALA A 72 -23.45 -2.87 -3.04
C ALA A 72 -22.97 -1.54 -2.44
N ARG A 73 -22.05 -1.61 -1.46
CA ARG A 73 -21.31 -0.44 -0.94
C ARG A 73 -20.01 -0.27 -1.70
N HIS A 74 -19.86 0.86 -2.39
CA HIS A 74 -18.65 1.21 -3.15
C HIS A 74 -17.67 2.01 -2.28
N PHE A 75 -16.36 1.78 -2.48
CA PHE A 75 -15.30 2.49 -1.77
C PHE A 75 -14.00 2.52 -2.60
N PRO A 76 -13.17 3.57 -2.47
CA PRO A 76 -11.87 3.63 -3.13
C PRO A 76 -10.85 2.76 -2.39
N TYR A 77 -10.09 1.93 -3.13
CA TYR A 77 -8.98 1.18 -2.56
C TYR A 77 -7.95 0.82 -3.64
N GLY A 78 -6.67 1.08 -3.36
CA GLY A 78 -5.57 0.79 -4.29
C GLY A 78 -5.70 1.50 -5.64
N GLY A 79 -6.18 2.75 -5.63
CA GLY A 79 -6.36 3.57 -6.84
C GLY A 79 -7.54 3.18 -7.74
N LYS A 80 -8.47 2.35 -7.25
CA LYS A 80 -9.67 1.93 -8.00
C LYS A 80 -10.90 1.95 -7.10
N ILE A 81 -12.09 2.09 -7.70
CA ILE A 81 -13.35 1.89 -6.97
C ILE A 81 -13.61 0.38 -6.85
N LYS A 82 -13.89 -0.05 -5.64
CA LYS A 82 -14.19 -1.42 -5.24
C LYS A 82 -15.57 -1.48 -4.63
N ARG A 83 -16.09 -2.68 -4.42
CA ARG A 83 -17.40 -2.88 -3.79
C ARG A 83 -17.38 -4.07 -2.84
N ILE A 84 -18.23 -3.99 -1.83
CA ILE A 84 -18.62 -5.09 -0.96
C ILE A 84 -20.14 -5.15 -0.92
N TYR A 85 -20.70 -6.36 -0.87
CA TYR A 85 -22.12 -6.55 -0.65
C TYR A 85 -22.37 -6.62 0.85
N VAL A 86 -23.36 -5.87 1.32
CA VAL A 86 -23.77 -5.79 2.72
C VAL A 86 -25.29 -5.87 2.84
N THR A 87 -25.79 -6.26 4.00
CA THR A 87 -27.22 -6.10 4.32
C THR A 87 -27.55 -4.66 4.67
N ALA A 88 -28.84 -4.31 4.75
CA ALA A 88 -29.27 -2.97 5.17
C ALA A 88 -28.75 -2.59 6.56
N ASP A 89 -28.74 -3.53 7.52
CA ASP A 89 -28.27 -3.27 8.88
C ASP A 89 -26.75 -3.11 8.93
N GLN A 90 -26.02 -3.91 8.14
CA GLN A 90 -24.57 -3.79 7.99
C GLN A 90 -24.18 -2.46 7.34
N LEU A 91 -24.96 -1.98 6.36
CA LEU A 91 -24.73 -0.67 5.75
C LEU A 91 -24.92 0.46 6.77
N LYS A 92 -25.95 0.39 7.61
CA LYS A 92 -26.17 1.36 8.69
C LYS A 92 -24.99 1.36 9.67
N ALA A 93 -24.57 0.18 10.13
CA ALA A 93 -23.45 0.04 11.06
C ALA A 93 -22.10 0.47 10.44
N LEU A 94 -21.90 0.25 9.14
CA LEU A 94 -20.75 0.80 8.39
C LEU A 94 -20.75 2.32 8.39
N ASN A 95 -21.89 2.95 8.07
CA ASN A 95 -22.00 4.40 8.04
C ASN A 95 -21.86 5.04 9.43
N ALA A 96 -22.23 4.32 10.48
CA ALA A 96 -22.02 4.72 11.87
C ALA A 96 -20.57 4.51 12.35
N GLY A 97 -19.69 3.92 11.54
CA GLY A 97 -18.31 3.62 11.93
C GLY A 97 -18.15 2.40 12.86
N GLU A 98 -19.22 1.66 13.13
CA GLU A 98 -19.20 0.46 13.98
C GLU A 98 -18.61 -0.75 13.25
N LEU A 99 -18.75 -0.77 11.93
CA LEU A 99 -18.15 -1.76 11.04
C LEU A 99 -17.15 -1.09 10.09
N GLY A 100 -16.25 -1.88 9.55
CA GLY A 100 -15.40 -1.47 8.43
C GLY A 100 -14.96 -2.64 7.57
N VAL A 101 -14.18 -2.32 6.54
CA VAL A 101 -13.79 -3.29 5.51
C VAL A 101 -12.28 -3.46 5.53
N LEU A 102 -11.85 -4.72 5.57
CA LEU A 102 -10.46 -5.12 5.41
C LEU A 102 -10.27 -5.88 4.09
N GLN A 103 -9.09 -5.75 3.51
CA GLN A 103 -8.63 -6.62 2.44
C GLN A 103 -7.87 -7.80 3.02
N GLN A 104 -8.33 -9.01 2.70
CA GLN A 104 -7.69 -10.26 3.09
C GLN A 104 -7.60 -11.16 1.87
N ASN A 105 -6.40 -11.64 1.50
CA ASN A 105 -6.21 -12.63 0.43
C ASN A 105 -6.96 -12.33 -0.88
N GLY A 106 -7.07 -11.05 -1.26
CA GLY A 106 -7.75 -10.61 -2.49
C GLY A 106 -9.28 -10.48 -2.40
N ARG A 107 -9.89 -10.80 -1.26
CA ARG A 107 -11.30 -10.54 -0.94
C ARG A 107 -11.46 -9.39 0.05
N TYR A 108 -12.66 -8.86 0.13
CA TYR A 108 -13.05 -7.86 1.13
C TYR A 108 -13.90 -8.53 2.20
N VAL A 109 -13.54 -8.27 3.45
CA VAL A 109 -14.24 -8.80 4.62
C VAL A 109 -14.74 -7.65 5.48
N LEU A 110 -15.98 -7.79 5.92
CA LEU A 110 -16.63 -6.89 6.87
C LEU A 110 -16.25 -7.34 8.28
N VAL A 111 -15.83 -6.40 9.11
CA VAL A 111 -15.43 -6.66 10.50
C VAL A 111 -15.91 -5.55 11.42
N THR A 112 -15.90 -5.80 12.73
CA THR A 112 -16.16 -4.75 13.73
C THR A 112 -15.05 -3.71 13.76
N ALA A 113 -15.37 -2.51 14.27
CA ALA A 113 -14.40 -1.44 14.46
C ALA A 113 -13.21 -1.86 15.34
N ALA A 114 -13.45 -2.69 16.37
CA ALA A 114 -12.39 -3.21 17.22
C ALA A 114 -11.40 -4.10 16.44
N VAL A 115 -11.92 -5.05 15.65
CA VAL A 115 -11.09 -5.92 14.81
C VAL A 115 -10.37 -5.13 13.74
N LEU A 116 -11.02 -4.09 13.20
CA LEU A 116 -10.40 -3.18 12.24
C LEU A 116 -9.22 -2.42 12.86
N ALA A 117 -9.36 -1.91 14.08
CA ALA A 117 -8.28 -1.22 14.79
C ALA A 117 -7.10 -2.16 15.07
N ASP A 118 -7.36 -3.40 15.50
CA ASP A 118 -6.30 -4.39 15.72
C ASP A 118 -5.60 -4.74 14.39
N ALA A 119 -6.36 -4.92 13.31
CA ALA A 119 -5.83 -5.18 11.97
C ALA A 119 -5.00 -4.00 11.44
N GLU A 120 -5.41 -2.77 11.71
CA GLU A 120 -4.70 -1.54 11.35
C GLU A 120 -3.34 -1.48 12.04
N ALA A 121 -3.29 -1.82 13.33
CA ALA A 121 -2.05 -1.87 14.10
C ALA A 121 -1.09 -2.97 13.60
N VAL A 122 -1.62 -4.11 13.13
CA VAL A 122 -0.81 -5.21 12.58
C VAL A 122 -0.35 -4.92 11.15
N PHE A 123 -1.25 -4.45 10.29
CA PHE A 123 -0.99 -4.21 8.88
C PHE A 123 -1.96 -3.16 8.31
N ALA A 124 -1.69 -1.88 8.60
CA ALA A 124 -2.47 -0.73 8.13
C ALA A 124 -2.86 -0.77 6.63
N PRO A 125 -1.98 -1.20 5.69
CA PRO A 125 -2.37 -1.29 4.28
C PRO A 125 -3.50 -2.29 3.96
N SER A 126 -3.96 -3.10 4.92
CA SER A 126 -5.14 -3.96 4.73
C SER A 126 -6.45 -3.22 4.95
N VAL A 127 -6.45 -2.06 5.61
CA VAL A 127 -7.67 -1.30 5.85
C VAL A 127 -8.19 -0.76 4.53
N ALA A 128 -9.36 -1.24 4.13
CA ALA A 128 -9.96 -0.91 2.84
C ALA A 128 -11.04 0.17 2.95
N LEU A 129 -11.79 0.18 4.05
CA LEU A 129 -12.73 1.24 4.39
C LEU A 129 -12.83 1.34 5.92
N LYS A 130 -12.59 2.55 6.42
CA LYS A 130 -12.84 2.95 7.81
C LYS A 130 -13.66 4.23 7.75
N VAL A 131 -14.85 4.23 8.34
CA VAL A 131 -15.70 5.42 8.43
C VAL A 131 -15.42 6.08 9.77
N ASP A 132 -15.07 7.36 9.73
CA ASP A 132 -14.98 8.19 10.91
C ASP A 132 -16.32 8.94 11.06
N PRO A 133 -17.14 8.61 12.07
CA PRO A 133 -18.44 9.24 12.26
C PRO A 133 -18.34 10.70 12.73
N ASP A 134 -17.20 11.09 13.31
CA ASP A 134 -16.94 12.44 13.80
C ASP A 134 -16.18 13.29 12.77
N ALA A 135 -15.76 12.69 11.64
CA ALA A 135 -15.19 13.46 10.57
C ALA A 135 -16.21 14.49 10.09
N PRO A 136 -15.84 15.79 9.99
CA PRO A 136 -16.69 16.76 9.34
C PRO A 136 -17.03 16.20 7.97
N ALA A 137 -18.31 16.19 7.59
CA ALA A 137 -18.74 15.77 6.26
C ALA A 137 -17.84 16.50 5.26
N GLY A 138 -16.88 15.77 4.70
CA GLY A 138 -15.82 16.38 3.91
C GLY A 138 -16.49 17.17 2.81
N GLU A 139 -16.02 18.40 2.56
CA GLU A 139 -16.45 19.22 1.44
C GLU A 139 -16.51 18.32 0.20
N ASP A 140 -17.73 17.94 -0.19
CA ASP A 140 -17.92 17.14 -1.39
C ASP A 140 -17.39 17.99 -2.54
N PRO A 141 -16.41 17.53 -3.33
CA PRO A 141 -15.95 18.27 -4.50
C PRO A 141 -17.08 18.52 -5.52
N TYR A 142 -18.24 17.85 -5.35
CA TYR A 142 -19.47 18.01 -6.10
C TYR A 142 -20.60 18.73 -5.33
N ALA A 143 -20.37 19.23 -4.10
CA ALA A 143 -21.29 20.14 -3.42
C ALA A 143 -21.20 21.57 -3.98
N ASP A 144 -21.15 21.68 -5.31
CA ASP A 144 -21.34 22.96 -5.98
C ASP A 144 -22.82 23.35 -5.80
N PRO A 145 -23.16 24.53 -5.24
CA PRO A 145 -24.53 24.99 -5.10
C PRO A 145 -25.30 25.01 -6.44
N GLN A 146 -24.58 24.99 -7.56
CA GLN A 146 -25.13 24.93 -8.91
C GLN A 146 -25.74 23.56 -9.28
N TYR A 147 -25.42 22.48 -8.54
CA TYR A 147 -25.99 21.13 -8.74
C TYR A 147 -26.90 20.68 -7.59
N GLN A 148 -27.32 21.60 -6.69
CA GLN A 148 -28.43 21.31 -5.79
C GLN A 148 -29.67 21.00 -6.63
N VAL A 149 -30.13 19.75 -6.54
CA VAL A 149 -31.34 19.28 -7.19
C VAL A 149 -32.52 20.09 -6.62
N PRO A 150 -33.27 20.85 -7.44
CA PRO A 150 -34.45 21.57 -6.98
C PRO A 150 -35.50 20.58 -6.48
N ASP A 151 -36.20 20.95 -5.40
CA ASP A 151 -37.18 20.12 -4.67
C ASP A 151 -38.43 19.71 -5.49
N ASP A 152 -38.51 20.08 -6.77
CA ASP A 152 -39.69 19.91 -7.63
C ASP A 152 -39.50 18.86 -8.74
N LEU A 153 -38.65 17.85 -8.50
CA LEU A 153 -38.59 16.65 -9.33
C LEU A 153 -39.72 15.69 -8.96
N VAL A 154 -40.91 15.99 -9.48
CA VAL A 154 -42.02 15.05 -9.53
C VAL A 154 -41.75 14.07 -10.68
N TRP A 155 -41.71 12.76 -10.39
CA TRP A 155 -41.68 11.69 -11.39
C TRP A 155 -43.10 11.22 -11.73
#